data_AF-A0A7X8V7L5-F1
#
_entry.id   AF-A0A7X8V7L5-F1
#
_cell.length_a   1.000
_cell.length_b   1.000
_cell.length_c   1.000
_cell.angle_alpha   90.00
_cell.angle_beta   90.00
_cell.angle_gamma   90.00
#
_symmetry.space_group_name_H-M   'P 1'
#
loop_
_entity.id
_entity.type
_entity.pdbx_description
1 polymer ?
#
loop_
_entity_poly.entity_id
_entity_poly.type
_entity_poly.pdbx_seq_one_letter_code
_entity_poly.pdbx_strand_id
1 'polypeptide(L)'
;ATWNDGARLFKYEIDRTKAYQYCENDFVLFRYADVLWMKEEAILRGGAGVSGWTTDPDFATLRARTFAYENNPQAAYAAAYPDALTLPGILDERGREFAWENIRRRDLIRFGKFGDPSYVQYVAATENYRNWFPIPEKVIETSPKDENGNSLWTQNQGYN
;
A
#
# COMPACT_ATOMS: atom_id res chain seq x y z
N ALA A 1 -3.69 -6.74 -24.39
CA ALA A 1 -2.53 -7.23 -23.62
C ALA A 1 -2.31 -8.69 -23.95
N THR A 2 -1.13 -9.09 -24.42
CA THR A 2 -0.69 -10.48 -24.54
C THR A 2 -0.05 -10.96 -23.23
N TRP A 3 0.23 -12.26 -23.07
CA TRP A 3 0.86 -12.79 -21.85
C TRP A 3 2.30 -12.29 -21.62
N ASN A 4 2.90 -11.64 -22.62
CA ASN A 4 4.23 -11.02 -22.54
C ASN A 4 4.16 -9.51 -22.26
N ASP A 5 2.96 -8.94 -22.11
CA ASP A 5 2.81 -7.51 -21.88
C ASP A 5 2.94 -7.20 -20.38
N GLY A 6 3.92 -6.37 -20.01
CA GLY A 6 4.10 -5.86 -18.65
C GLY A 6 5.35 -6.38 -17.94
N ALA A 7 5.78 -5.64 -16.92
CA ALA A 7 6.88 -6.05 -16.06
C ALA A 7 6.46 -7.23 -15.18
N ARG A 8 7.34 -8.23 -15.04
CA ARG A 8 7.11 -9.36 -14.11
C ARG A 8 7.62 -8.99 -12.72
N LEU A 9 6.84 -9.34 -11.71
CA LEU A 9 7.27 -9.21 -10.31
C LEU A 9 8.35 -10.24 -10.00
N PHE A 10 9.47 -9.77 -9.43
CA PHE A 10 10.56 -10.63 -8.94
C PHE A 10 10.88 -10.39 -7.46
N LYS A 11 9.87 -9.99 -6.68
CA LYS A 11 10.02 -9.66 -5.26
C LYS A 11 10.04 -10.90 -4.36
N TYR A 12 9.09 -11.80 -4.58
CA TYR A 12 9.07 -13.10 -3.95
C TYR A 12 9.82 -14.06 -4.87
N GLU A 13 10.99 -14.51 -4.41
CA GLU A 13 11.86 -15.35 -5.23
C GLU A 13 11.26 -16.74 -5.43
N ILE A 14 11.42 -17.28 -6.64
CA ILE A 14 11.04 -18.66 -6.94
C ILE A 14 12.21 -19.56 -6.53
N ASP A 15 11.93 -20.71 -5.94
CA ASP A 15 12.96 -21.71 -5.66
C ASP A 15 13.66 -22.11 -6.98
N ARG A 16 14.91 -21.63 -7.13
CA ARG A 16 15.74 -21.85 -8.34
C ARG A 16 16.13 -23.30 -8.50
N THR A 17 16.24 -24.03 -7.38
CA THR A 17 16.66 -25.43 -7.36
C THR A 17 15.49 -26.38 -7.53
N LYS A 18 14.24 -25.89 -7.39
CA LYS A 18 13.02 -26.70 -7.35
C LYS A 18 13.16 -27.84 -6.32
N ALA A 19 13.89 -27.57 -5.24
CA ALA A 19 14.09 -28.52 -4.15
C ALA A 19 12.75 -28.91 -3.51
N TYR A 20 11.79 -27.97 -3.51
CA TYR A 20 10.44 -28.19 -3.01
C TYR A 20 9.39 -28.11 -4.12
N GLN A 21 8.35 -28.94 -4.00
CA GLN A 21 7.21 -28.94 -4.93
C GLN A 21 6.41 -27.63 -4.88
N TYR A 22 6.47 -26.94 -3.74
CA TYR A 22 5.82 -25.65 -3.49
C TYR A 22 6.89 -24.67 -2.98
N CYS A 23 6.89 -23.43 -3.46
CA CYS A 23 7.79 -22.40 -2.92
C CYS A 23 7.47 -22.17 -1.44
N GLU A 24 8.44 -22.39 -0.54
CA GLU A 24 8.26 -22.29 0.92
C GLU A 24 8.48 -20.87 1.47
N ASN A 25 8.21 -19.85 0.65
CA ASN A 25 8.37 -18.46 1.10
C ASN A 25 7.28 -18.09 2.10
N ASP A 26 7.68 -17.49 3.22
CA ASP A 26 6.73 -16.87 4.15
C ASP A 26 6.03 -15.67 3.49
N PHE A 27 4.74 -15.51 3.80
CA PHE A 27 3.98 -14.35 3.38
C PHE A 27 4.11 -13.22 4.41
N VAL A 28 4.58 -12.05 3.96
CA VAL A 28 4.76 -10.90 4.84
C VAL A 28 3.41 -10.24 5.13
N LEU A 29 2.92 -10.40 6.36
CA LEU A 29 1.74 -9.68 6.87
C LEU A 29 2.11 -8.35 7.52
N PHE A 30 3.19 -8.35 8.30
CA PHE A 30 3.74 -7.18 8.97
C PHE A 30 5.26 -7.21 8.86
N ARG A 31 5.84 -6.02 8.68
CA ARG A 31 7.29 -5.86 8.73
C ARG A 31 7.67 -4.48 9.22
N TYR A 32 8.85 -4.39 9.79
CA TYR A 32 9.33 -3.18 10.47
C TYR A 32 9.29 -1.92 9.60
N ALA A 33 9.59 -2.04 8.30
CA ALA A 33 9.53 -0.90 7.40
C ALA A 33 8.14 -0.26 7.29
N ASP A 34 7.03 -1.01 7.45
CA ASP A 34 5.69 -0.44 7.45
C ASP A 34 5.49 0.49 8.65
N VAL A 35 5.96 0.05 9.82
CA VAL A 35 5.94 0.85 11.06
C VAL A 35 6.75 2.13 10.88
N LEU A 36 7.95 2.04 10.30
CA LEU A 36 8.78 3.22 10.09
C LEU A 36 8.15 4.20 9.09
N TRP A 37 7.58 3.72 7.98
CA TRP A 37 6.87 4.61 7.05
C TRP A 37 5.59 5.21 7.65
N MET A 38 4.88 4.49 8.52
CA MET A 38 3.74 5.03 9.26
C MET A 38 4.15 6.11 10.26
N LYS A 39 5.31 5.94 10.92
CA LYS A 39 5.91 6.97 11.80
C LYS A 39 6.17 8.26 11.01
N GLU A 40 6.84 8.16 9.86
CA GLU A 40 7.11 9.32 8.99
C GLU A 40 5.82 10.01 8.52
N GLU A 41 4.82 9.22 8.12
CA GLU A 41 3.52 9.76 7.72
C GLU A 41 2.85 10.51 8.88
N ALA A 42 2.89 9.94 10.08
CA ALA A 42 2.31 10.57 11.27
C ALA A 42 3.01 11.89 11.61
N ILE A 43 4.34 11.95 11.55
CA ILE A 43 5.12 13.18 11.77
C ILE A 43 4.71 14.25 10.75
N LEU A 44 4.63 13.92 9.45
CA LEU A 44 4.20 14.87 8.42
C LEU A 44 2.75 15.32 8.56
N ARG A 45 1.89 14.54 9.21
CA ARG A 45 0.50 14.92 9.54
C ARG A 45 0.38 15.76 10.81
N GLY A 46 1.49 16.22 11.39
CA GLY A 46 1.52 17.05 12.59
C GLY A 46 1.76 16.27 13.89
N GLY A 47 2.15 15.00 13.80
CA GLY A 47 2.64 14.23 14.95
C GLY A 47 3.95 14.79 15.49
N ALA A 48 4.22 14.54 16.77
CA ALA A 48 5.48 14.92 17.38
C ALA A 48 6.65 14.09 16.81
N GLY A 49 7.78 14.75 16.54
CA GLY A 49 8.98 14.11 16.00
C GLY A 49 9.66 15.00 14.97
N VAL A 50 10.81 14.55 14.49
CA VAL A 50 11.53 15.14 13.36
C VAL A 50 11.79 14.04 12.36
N SER A 51 11.55 14.31 11.08
CA SER A 51 11.95 13.44 9.99
C SER A 51 13.25 13.97 9.37
N GLY A 52 14.10 13.07 8.87
CA GLY A 52 15.29 13.48 8.15
C GLY A 52 16.47 12.54 8.33
N TRP A 53 17.33 12.47 7.31
CA TRP A 53 18.43 11.50 7.27
C TRP A 53 19.42 11.67 8.42
N THR A 54 19.69 12.90 8.85
CA THR A 54 20.63 13.21 9.94
C THR A 54 19.96 13.32 11.31
N THR A 55 18.64 13.53 11.34
CA THR A 55 17.87 13.84 12.55
C THR A 55 17.05 12.67 13.05
N ASP A 56 16.73 11.69 12.20
CA ASP A 56 16.02 10.46 12.55
C ASP A 56 16.78 9.21 12.04
N PRO A 57 17.36 8.40 12.95
CA PRO A 57 18.08 7.18 12.56
C PRO A 57 17.19 6.11 11.93
N ASP A 58 15.89 6.08 12.26
CA ASP A 58 14.94 5.16 11.62
C ASP A 58 14.73 5.54 10.15
N PHE A 59 14.60 6.86 9.91
CA PHE A 59 14.51 7.39 8.55
C PHE A 59 15.78 7.08 7.76
N ALA A 60 16.95 7.32 8.35
CA ALA A 60 18.24 6.98 7.74
C ALA A 60 18.30 5.48 7.35
N THR A 61 17.86 4.59 8.25
CA THR A 61 17.83 3.14 8.03
C THR A 61 16.90 2.76 6.87
N LEU A 62 15.68 3.30 6.85
CA LEU A 62 14.71 3.10 5.77
C LEU A 62 15.32 3.47 4.41
N ARG A 63 15.85 4.69 4.31
CA ARG A 63 16.31 5.25 3.04
C ARG A 63 17.61 4.60 2.58
N ALA A 64 18.54 4.30 3.49
CA ALA A 64 19.75 3.53 3.15
C ALA A 64 19.40 2.20 2.47
N ARG A 65 18.33 1.55 2.93
CA ARG A 65 17.85 0.31 2.30
C ARG A 65 17.13 0.57 0.98
N THR A 66 16.31 1.62 0.86
CA THR A 66 15.66 1.98 -0.43
C THR A 66 16.68 2.24 -1.54
N PHE A 67 17.80 2.89 -1.21
CA PHE A 67 18.87 3.23 -2.16
C PHE A 67 20.11 2.32 -2.00
N ALA A 68 19.92 1.07 -1.57
CA ALA A 68 21.04 0.15 -1.25
C ALA A 68 21.98 -0.13 -2.45
N TYR A 69 21.53 0.11 -3.67
CA TYR A 69 22.31 -0.08 -4.90
C TYR A 69 22.93 1.22 -5.44
N GLU A 70 22.73 2.35 -4.75
CA GLU A 70 23.31 3.64 -5.13
C GLU A 70 24.68 3.83 -4.47
N ASN A 71 25.64 4.38 -5.20
CA ASN A 71 26.99 4.64 -4.68
C ASN A 71 27.00 5.61 -3.48
N ASN A 72 26.02 6.51 -3.43
CA ASN A 72 25.80 7.41 -2.30
C ASN A 72 24.29 7.52 -2.03
N PRO A 73 23.73 6.67 -1.15
CA PRO A 73 22.31 6.63 -0.82
C PRO A 73 21.73 7.97 -0.36
N GLN A 74 22.50 8.74 0.41
CA GLN A 74 22.08 10.05 0.91
C GLN A 74 21.99 11.07 -0.22
N ALA A 75 22.96 11.09 -1.13
CA ALA A 75 22.94 11.98 -2.29
C ALA A 75 21.83 11.58 -3.29
N ALA A 76 21.63 10.29 -3.52
CA ALA A 76 20.53 9.79 -4.35
C ALA A 76 19.16 10.18 -3.77
N TYR A 77 19.01 10.09 -2.45
CA TYR A 77 17.82 10.60 -1.77
C TYR A 77 17.63 12.10 -1.96
N ALA A 78 18.67 12.91 -1.70
CA ALA A 78 18.60 14.36 -1.86
C ALA A 78 18.30 14.76 -3.32
N ALA A 79 18.73 13.97 -4.30
CA ALA A 79 18.37 14.18 -5.71
C ALA A 79 16.91 13.83 -6.00
N ALA A 80 16.39 12.75 -5.42
CA ALA A 80 14.99 12.33 -5.58
C ALA A 80 14.01 13.21 -4.79
N TYR A 81 14.47 13.80 -3.69
CA TYR A 81 13.72 14.65 -2.77
C TYR A 81 14.57 15.90 -2.48
N PRO A 82 14.61 16.86 -3.42
CA PRO A 82 15.40 18.08 -3.26
C PRO A 82 14.87 18.96 -2.11
N ASP A 83 13.58 18.84 -1.82
CA ASP A 83 12.91 19.46 -0.68
C ASP A 83 12.74 18.46 0.48
N ALA A 84 12.12 18.92 1.57
CA ALA A 84 11.70 18.03 2.66
C ALA A 84 10.74 16.92 2.15
N LEU A 85 10.78 15.76 2.80
CA LEU A 85 9.87 14.65 2.51
C LEU A 85 8.41 15.15 2.60
N THR A 86 7.61 14.86 1.58
CA THR A 86 6.21 15.27 1.51
C THR A 86 5.27 14.08 1.66
N LEU A 87 4.00 14.33 2.00
CA LEU A 87 2.98 13.27 2.07
C LEU A 87 2.83 12.51 0.73
N PRO A 88 2.74 13.17 -0.45
CA PRO A 88 2.77 12.46 -1.73
C PRO A 88 4.05 11.63 -1.91
N GLY A 89 5.22 12.16 -1.50
CA GLY A 89 6.47 11.41 -1.52
C GLY A 89 6.43 10.13 -0.69
N ILE A 90 5.84 10.17 0.50
CA ILE A 90 5.61 8.97 1.32
C ILE A 90 4.68 7.99 0.60
N LEU A 91 3.56 8.45 0.04
CA LEU A 91 2.62 7.58 -0.66
C LEU A 91 3.29 6.86 -1.85
N ASP A 92 4.17 7.56 -2.56
CA ASP A 92 4.94 7.00 -3.68
C ASP A 92 5.98 5.99 -3.20
N GLU A 93 6.73 6.30 -2.14
CA GLU A 93 7.70 5.37 -1.55
C GLU A 93 7.02 4.11 -1.02
N ARG A 94 5.91 4.24 -0.29
CA ARG A 94 5.13 3.09 0.17
C ARG A 94 4.62 2.24 -1.01
N GLY A 95 4.28 2.87 -2.13
CA GLY A 95 3.90 2.17 -3.36
C GLY A 95 5.03 1.31 -3.95
N ARG A 96 6.26 1.84 -3.99
CA ARG A 96 7.46 1.10 -4.42
C ARG A 96 7.81 -0.01 -3.42
N GLU A 97 7.78 0.35 -2.16
CA GLU A 97 8.25 -0.45 -1.05
C GLU A 97 7.38 -1.70 -0.82
N PHE A 98 6.06 -1.50 -0.73
CA PHE A 98 5.08 -2.54 -0.41
C PHE A 98 4.34 -3.05 -1.66
N ALA A 99 4.94 -2.88 -2.84
CA ALA A 99 4.41 -3.45 -4.07
C ALA A 99 4.15 -4.95 -3.86
N TRP A 100 2.92 -5.39 -4.16
CA TRP A 100 2.46 -6.78 -4.02
C TRP A 100 2.43 -7.34 -2.57
N GLU A 101 2.31 -6.48 -1.57
CA GLU A 101 2.16 -6.88 -0.15
C GLU A 101 0.76 -6.54 0.44
N ASN A 102 -0.28 -6.41 -0.39
CA ASN A 102 -1.67 -6.14 0.06
C ASN A 102 -1.89 -4.82 0.83
N ILE A 103 -0.99 -3.85 0.73
CA ILE A 103 -1.11 -2.55 1.44
C ILE A 103 -1.66 -1.44 0.54
N ARG A 104 -1.41 -1.49 -0.77
CA ARG A 104 -1.61 -0.34 -1.68
C ARG A 104 -3.02 0.25 -1.68
N ARG A 105 -4.07 -0.59 -1.68
CA ARG A 105 -5.47 -0.13 -1.66
C ARG A 105 -5.76 0.71 -0.41
N ARG A 106 -5.31 0.22 0.75
CA ARG A 106 -5.54 0.89 2.04
C ARG A 106 -4.84 2.25 2.07
N ASP A 107 -3.60 2.31 1.60
CA ASP A 107 -2.85 3.57 1.54
C ASP A 107 -3.52 4.58 0.60
N LEU A 108 -3.91 4.15 -0.61
CA LEU A 108 -4.58 5.04 -1.55
C LEU A 108 -5.91 5.58 -1.00
N ILE A 109 -6.70 4.76 -0.30
CA ILE A 109 -7.95 5.24 0.33
C ILE A 109 -7.65 6.26 1.43
N ARG A 110 -6.68 6.00 2.31
CA ARG A 110 -6.26 6.93 3.38
C ARG A 110 -5.78 8.28 2.84
N PHE A 111 -5.15 8.28 1.67
CA PHE A 111 -4.65 9.49 1.01
C PHE A 111 -5.68 10.13 0.07
N GLY A 112 -6.88 9.55 -0.08
CA GLY A 112 -7.89 10.04 -1.02
C GLY A 112 -7.49 9.90 -2.49
N LYS A 113 -6.62 8.94 -2.80
CA LYS A 113 -6.02 8.71 -4.13
C LYS A 113 -6.51 7.43 -4.82
N PHE A 114 -7.45 6.69 -4.22
CA PHE A 114 -7.94 5.44 -4.80
C PHE A 114 -8.69 5.62 -6.12
N GLY A 115 -9.41 6.73 -6.29
CA GLY A 115 -10.05 7.10 -7.55
C GLY A 115 -9.18 7.94 -8.48
N ASP A 116 -7.91 8.21 -8.13
CA ASP A 116 -7.03 9.07 -8.91
C ASP A 116 -6.34 8.25 -10.02
N PRO A 117 -6.56 8.58 -11.32
CA PRO A 117 -6.02 7.82 -12.43
C PRO A 117 -4.49 7.90 -12.55
N SER A 118 -3.83 8.87 -11.88
CA SER A 118 -2.37 8.89 -11.78
C SER A 118 -1.81 7.75 -10.92
N TYR A 119 -2.62 7.22 -10.00
CA TYR A 119 -2.26 6.13 -9.10
C TYR A 119 -2.89 4.78 -9.48
N VAL A 120 -4.11 4.81 -10.00
CA VAL A 120 -4.87 3.62 -10.41
C VAL A 120 -5.23 3.75 -11.88
N GLN A 121 -4.30 3.29 -12.72
CA GLN A 121 -4.46 3.36 -14.18
C GLN A 121 -5.49 2.33 -14.67
N TYR A 122 -6.10 2.63 -15.82
CA TYR A 122 -7.02 1.73 -16.54
C TYR A 122 -8.29 1.34 -15.78
N VAL A 123 -8.73 2.15 -14.81
CA VAL A 123 -9.99 1.97 -14.07
C VAL A 123 -10.94 3.10 -14.42
N ALA A 124 -12.10 2.77 -15.00
CA ALA A 124 -13.15 3.75 -15.32
C ALA A 124 -14.06 4.04 -14.11
N ALA A 125 -14.16 3.08 -13.19
CA ALA A 125 -15.04 3.09 -12.04
C ALA A 125 -14.35 3.69 -10.80
N THR A 126 -14.51 4.99 -10.60
CA THR A 126 -13.76 5.79 -9.60
C THR A 126 -14.64 6.36 -8.48
N GLU A 127 -15.91 5.95 -8.42
CA GLU A 127 -16.87 6.47 -7.46
C GLU A 127 -16.48 6.15 -6.01
N ASN A 128 -16.66 7.11 -5.10
CA ASN A 128 -16.20 7.03 -3.72
C ASN A 128 -16.75 5.84 -2.93
N TYR A 129 -17.94 5.32 -3.28
CA TYR A 129 -18.49 4.14 -2.60
C TYR A 129 -17.63 2.89 -2.78
N ARG A 130 -16.78 2.84 -3.83
CA ARG A 130 -15.85 1.75 -4.11
C ARG A 130 -14.64 1.69 -3.19
N ASN A 131 -14.49 2.68 -2.31
CA ASN A 131 -13.56 2.63 -1.19
C ASN A 131 -13.91 1.49 -0.22
N TRP A 132 -15.17 1.03 -0.22
CA TRP A 132 -15.62 -0.15 0.50
C TRP A 132 -15.99 -1.25 -0.48
N PHE A 133 -15.70 -2.51 -0.15
CA PHE A 133 -16.18 -3.62 -0.96
C PHE A 133 -17.68 -3.81 -0.78
N PRO A 134 -18.41 -4.29 -1.80
CA PRO A 134 -19.81 -4.68 -1.61
C PRO A 134 -19.90 -5.84 -0.63
N ILE A 135 -20.97 -5.87 0.15
CA ILE A 135 -21.31 -7.06 0.93
C ILE A 135 -21.80 -8.13 -0.05
N PRO A 136 -21.31 -9.38 0.03
CA PRO A 136 -21.76 -10.45 -0.86
C PRO A 136 -23.27 -10.65 -0.77
N GLU A 137 -23.95 -10.79 -1.91
CA GLU A 137 -25.41 -10.91 -2.01
C GLU A 137 -25.99 -12.00 -1.10
N LYS A 138 -25.36 -13.18 -1.08
CA LYS A 138 -25.75 -14.29 -0.20
C LYS A 138 -25.82 -13.90 1.28
N VAL A 139 -24.93 -13.01 1.75
CA VAL A 139 -24.93 -12.53 3.14
C VAL A 139 -26.13 -11.61 3.40
N ILE A 140 -26.52 -10.80 2.42
CA ILE A 140 -27.71 -9.94 2.48
C ILE A 140 -28.98 -10.78 2.47
N GLU A 141 -29.08 -11.77 1.59
CA GLU A 141 -30.23 -12.68 1.50
C GLU A 141 -30.44 -13.50 2.77
N THR A 142 -29.35 -13.98 3.36
CA THR A 142 -29.38 -14.79 4.60
C THR A 142 -29.27 -13.94 5.86
N SER A 143 -29.42 -12.62 5.74
CA SER A 143 -29.35 -11.72 6.88
C SER A 143 -30.42 -12.06 7.92
N PRO A 144 -30.06 -12.19 9.21
CA PRO A 144 -31.04 -12.24 10.28
C PRO A 144 -31.91 -10.98 10.25
N LYS A 145 -33.13 -11.10 10.79
CA LYS A 145 -34.10 -10.01 10.88
C LYS A 145 -34.17 -9.45 12.30
N ASP A 146 -34.37 -8.15 12.42
CA ASP A 146 -34.69 -7.50 13.70
C ASP A 146 -36.15 -7.81 14.14
N GLU A 147 -36.55 -7.31 15.31
CA GLU A 147 -37.91 -7.46 15.84
C GLU A 147 -39.01 -6.84 14.95
N ASN A 148 -38.63 -5.97 14.02
CA ASN A 148 -39.53 -5.32 13.06
C ASN A 148 -39.52 -6.00 11.68
N GLY A 149 -38.76 -7.08 11.51
CA GLY A 149 -38.65 -7.84 10.26
C GLY A 149 -37.67 -7.28 9.23
N ASN A 150 -36.87 -6.26 9.57
CA ASN A 150 -35.86 -5.68 8.68
C ASN A 150 -34.57 -6.50 8.69
N SER A 151 -33.87 -6.58 7.55
CA SER A 151 -32.52 -7.19 7.52
C SER A 151 -31.53 -6.41 8.38
N LEU A 152 -30.78 -7.11 9.24
CA LEU A 152 -29.67 -6.52 9.98
C LEU A 152 -28.52 -6.08 9.08
N TRP A 153 -28.19 -6.86 8.04
CA TRP A 153 -27.19 -6.50 7.05
C TRP A 153 -27.87 -5.83 5.86
N THR A 154 -27.46 -4.60 5.58
CA THR A 154 -27.89 -3.83 4.41
C THR A 154 -26.67 -3.53 3.54
N GLN A 155 -26.88 -3.42 2.24
CA GLN A 155 -25.78 -3.18 1.29
C GLN A 155 -25.12 -1.81 1.53
N ASN A 156 -23.82 -1.74 1.27
CA ASN A 156 -23.07 -0.49 1.27
C ASN A 156 -23.67 0.49 0.24
N GLN A 157 -23.84 1.75 0.63
CA GLN A 157 -24.44 2.79 -0.21
C GLN A 157 -23.74 2.86 -1.58
N GLY A 158 -24.52 2.85 -2.67
CA GLY A 158 -24.01 2.93 -4.05
C GLY A 158 -23.86 1.59 -4.77
N TYR A 159 -23.95 0.48 -4.03
CA TYR A 159 -24.10 -0.85 -4.62
C TYR A 159 -25.58 -1.24 -4.68
N ASN A 160 -25.96 -1.92 -5.77
CA ASN A 160 -27.29 -2.49 -5.97
C ASN A 160 -27.28 -3.97 -5.64
#